data_AF-A0A416HDR0-F1
#
_entry.id   AF-A0A416HDR0-F1
#
_cell.length_a   1.000
_cell.length_b   1.000
_cell.length_c   1.000
_cell.angle_alpha   90.00
_cell.angle_beta   90.00
_cell.angle_gamma   90.00
#
_symmetry.space_group_name_H-M   'P 1'
#
loop_
_entity.id
_entity.type
_entity.pdbx_description
1 polymer ?
#
loop_
_entity_poly.entity_id
_entity_poly.type
_entity_poly.pdbx_seq_one_letter_code
_entity_poly.pdbx_strand_id
1 'polypeptide(L)'
;MAYTMIHIIIAEEIFSEFSLNINENDFLIGTIAPDAVHSCEEFSYKLKEKSHFFPEGLTWGKVDTCTKANLWMDSVLEFYEKNKENINSSFLLGYIIHVFVDIYNALYYYYPYVNAFYGTKEEKVEKYKIESQNLDKY
;
A
#
# COMPACT_ATOMS: atom_id res chain seq x y z
N MET A 1 -0.98 -3.00 6.27
CA MET A 1 -0.25 -2.47 5.11
C MET A 1 1.04 -3.22 5.11
N ALA A 2 1.62 -3.41 3.93
CA ALA A 2 3.01 -3.75 3.89
C ALA A 2 3.80 -2.61 4.56
N TYR A 3 4.97 -2.94 5.09
CA TYR A 3 5.86 -1.95 5.66
C TYR A 3 6.93 -1.59 4.64
N THR A 4 7.67 -0.51 4.91
CA THR A 4 8.57 0.14 3.95
C THR A 4 9.56 -0.84 3.29
N MET A 5 10.12 -1.81 4.03
CA MET A 5 11.05 -2.79 3.47
C MET A 5 10.39 -3.71 2.43
N ILE A 6 9.18 -4.19 2.69
CA ILE A 6 8.42 -5.00 1.74
C ILE A 6 8.14 -4.21 0.45
N HIS A 7 7.79 -2.92 0.57
CA HIS A 7 7.57 -2.07 -0.60
C HIS A 7 8.84 -1.90 -1.45
N ILE A 8 10.00 -1.70 -0.81
CA ILE A 8 11.29 -1.57 -1.50
C ILE A 8 11.66 -2.89 -2.19
N ILE A 9 11.61 -4.02 -1.49
CA ILE A 9 11.95 -5.34 -2.07
C ILE A 9 11.08 -5.65 -3.28
N ILE A 10 9.75 -5.44 -3.18
CA ILE A 10 8.86 -5.68 -4.32
C ILE A 10 9.17 -4.72 -5.47
N ALA A 11 9.52 -3.46 -5.18
CA ALA A 11 9.90 -2.51 -6.21
C ALA A 11 11.19 -2.93 -6.94
N GLU A 12 12.21 -3.38 -6.20
CA GLU A 12 13.46 -3.90 -6.76
C GLU A 12 13.21 -5.12 -7.65
N GLU A 13 12.39 -6.08 -7.19
CA GLU A 13 12.00 -7.26 -7.96
C GLU A 13 11.25 -6.90 -9.25
N ILE A 14 10.32 -5.93 -9.19
CA ILE A 14 9.62 -5.42 -10.37
C ILE A 14 10.63 -4.77 -11.33
N PHE A 15 11.57 -3.98 -10.83
CA PHE A 15 12.56 -3.33 -11.66
C PHE A 15 13.53 -4.32 -12.32
N SER A 16 13.90 -5.40 -11.62
CA SER A 16 14.77 -6.43 -12.18
C SER A 16 14.06 -7.32 -13.20
N GLU A 17 12.80 -7.68 -12.95
CA GLU A 17 12.09 -8.63 -13.82
C GLU A 17 11.46 -7.97 -15.05
N PHE A 18 11.05 -6.72 -14.92
CA PHE A 18 10.51 -5.97 -16.04
C PHE A 18 11.58 -5.01 -16.54
N SER A 19 11.92 -5.10 -17.83
CA SER A 19 12.79 -4.11 -18.49
C SER A 19 12.06 -2.79 -18.68
N LEU A 20 11.84 -2.07 -17.57
CA LEU A 20 11.11 -0.81 -17.51
C LEU A 20 12.02 0.32 -18.00
N ASN A 21 11.52 1.11 -18.95
CA ASN A 21 12.20 2.32 -19.39
C ASN A 21 11.85 3.49 -18.44
N ILE A 22 12.36 3.43 -17.21
CA ILE A 22 12.10 4.40 -16.14
C ILE A 22 13.39 4.83 -15.43
N ASN A 23 13.32 5.95 -14.73
CA ASN A 23 14.38 6.36 -13.80
C ASN A 23 14.20 5.63 -12.47
N GLU A 24 15.19 4.81 -12.11
CA GLU A 24 15.16 3.98 -10.90
C GLU A 24 15.04 4.80 -9.60
N ASN A 25 15.77 5.91 -9.48
CA ASN A 25 15.74 6.73 -8.27
C ASN A 25 14.36 7.36 -8.06
N ASP A 26 13.78 7.95 -9.10
CA ASP A 26 12.44 8.53 -9.02
C ASP A 26 11.38 7.46 -8.69
N PHE A 27 11.54 6.27 -9.27
CA PHE A 27 10.68 5.12 -9.00
C PHE A 27 10.76 4.67 -7.53
N LEU A 28 11.96 4.46 -6.99
CA LEU A 28 12.17 4.08 -5.58
C LEU A 28 11.68 5.16 -4.61
N ILE A 29 11.83 6.44 -4.94
CA ILE A 29 11.26 7.52 -4.13
C ILE A 29 9.72 7.44 -4.16
N GLY A 30 9.14 7.17 -5.33
CA GLY A 30 7.71 6.97 -5.50
C GLY A 30 7.16 5.82 -4.63
N THR A 31 7.90 4.72 -4.48
CA THR A 31 7.44 3.53 -3.74
C THR A 31 7.41 3.72 -2.23
N ILE A 32 8.07 4.75 -1.69
CA ILE A 32 8.04 5.09 -0.26
C ILE A 32 7.25 6.37 0.03
N ALA A 33 6.94 7.18 -0.99
CA ALA A 33 6.29 8.47 -0.85
C ALA A 33 4.91 8.42 -0.15
N PRO A 34 4.04 7.41 -0.37
CA PRO A 34 2.75 7.35 0.32
C PRO A 34 2.91 7.26 1.84
N ASP A 35 3.92 6.52 2.31
CA ASP A 35 4.23 6.33 3.73
C ASP A 35 4.87 7.55 4.40
N ALA A 36 5.42 8.48 3.62
CA ALA A 36 6.10 9.66 4.16
C ALA A 36 5.20 10.55 5.04
N VAL A 37 3.87 10.40 4.94
CA VAL A 37 2.90 11.05 5.83
C VAL A 37 3.14 10.75 7.32
N HIS A 38 3.77 9.60 7.65
CA HIS A 38 4.13 9.24 9.01
C HIS A 38 5.18 10.18 9.63
N SER A 39 5.94 10.90 8.80
CA SER A 39 6.93 11.89 9.23
C SER A 39 6.35 13.30 9.38
N CYS A 40 5.06 13.51 9.08
CA CYS A 40 4.41 14.80 9.26
C CYS A 40 4.12 15.06 10.75
N GLU A 41 4.44 16.27 11.25
CA GLU A 41 4.13 16.67 12.64
C GLU A 41 2.63 16.55 12.96
N GLU A 42 1.77 16.84 11.98
CA GLU A 42 0.31 16.74 12.09
C GLU A 42 -0.24 15.40 11.56
N PHE A 43 0.52 14.31 11.73
CA PHE A 43 0.09 12.99 11.26
C PHE A 43 -1.34 12.66 11.74
N SER A 44 -2.15 12.19 10.80
CA SER A 44 -3.47 11.63 11.10
C SER A 44 -3.78 10.46 10.17
N TYR A 45 -4.63 9.55 10.64
CA TYR A 45 -5.10 8.44 9.80
C TYR A 45 -5.79 8.92 8.51
N LYS A 46 -6.39 10.11 8.51
CA LYS A 46 -6.96 10.73 7.30
C LYS A 46 -5.90 11.09 6.27
N LEU A 47 -4.72 11.56 6.69
CA LEU A 47 -3.59 11.80 5.78
C LEU A 47 -3.08 10.50 5.17
N LYS A 48 -3.04 9.43 5.98
CA LYS A 48 -2.71 8.09 5.50
C LYS A 48 -3.76 7.57 4.50
N GLU A 49 -5.04 7.70 4.82
CA GLU A 49 -6.13 7.32 3.92
C GLU A 49 -6.05 8.06 2.58
N LYS A 50 -5.76 9.37 2.62
CA LYS A 50 -5.63 10.21 1.42
C LYS A 50 -4.41 9.84 0.56
N SER A 51 -3.25 9.63 1.17
CA SER A 51 -2.02 9.22 0.45
C SER A 51 -2.11 7.82 -0.14
N HIS A 52 -3.04 7.00 0.35
CA HIS A 52 -3.26 5.64 -0.16
C HIS A 52 -4.46 5.56 -1.07
N PHE A 53 -5.11 6.69 -1.37
CA PHE A 53 -6.31 6.75 -2.21
C PHE A 53 -7.45 5.87 -1.71
N PHE A 54 -7.67 5.76 -0.40
CA PHE A 54 -8.86 5.04 0.07
C PHE A 54 -10.13 5.75 -0.42
N PRO A 55 -11.10 5.02 -1.00
CA PRO A 55 -12.39 5.60 -1.34
C PRO A 55 -13.17 5.92 -0.07
N GLU A 56 -14.15 6.84 -0.19
CA GLU A 56 -14.92 7.32 0.96
C GLU A 56 -15.56 6.17 1.74
N GLY A 57 -15.38 6.17 3.06
CA GLY A 57 -15.89 5.13 3.96
C GLY A 57 -15.04 3.87 4.07
N LEU A 58 -14.03 3.70 3.21
CA LEU A 58 -13.01 2.66 3.37
C LEU A 58 -11.79 3.20 4.11
N THR A 59 -11.18 2.33 4.89
CA THR A 59 -9.96 2.59 5.64
C THR A 59 -9.15 1.31 5.68
N TRP A 60 -7.87 1.40 6.05
CA TRP A 60 -7.11 0.20 6.34
C TRP A 60 -7.81 -0.65 7.42
N GLY A 61 -7.72 -1.97 7.27
CA GLY A 61 -8.38 -2.94 8.16
C GLY A 61 -9.89 -3.13 7.93
N LYS A 62 -10.50 -2.38 6.99
CA LYS A 62 -11.91 -2.53 6.57
C LYS A 62 -12.07 -3.07 5.14
N VAL A 63 -10.98 -3.22 4.40
CA VAL A 63 -10.94 -3.87 3.09
C VAL A 63 -10.85 -5.38 3.32
N ASP A 64 -12.01 -6.02 3.35
CA ASP A 64 -12.22 -7.41 3.77
C ASP A 64 -12.97 -8.24 2.71
N THR A 65 -13.06 -7.74 1.48
CA THR A 65 -13.73 -8.43 0.37
C THR A 65 -13.07 -8.02 -0.93
N CYS A 66 -13.16 -8.89 -1.94
CA CYS A 66 -12.72 -8.55 -3.29
C CYS A 66 -13.44 -7.29 -3.82
N THR A 67 -14.73 -7.12 -3.49
CA THR A 67 -15.50 -5.93 -3.88
C THR A 67 -14.90 -4.65 -3.32
N LYS A 68 -14.57 -4.60 -2.02
CA LYS A 68 -13.95 -3.40 -1.42
C LYS A 68 -12.53 -3.15 -1.93
N ALA A 69 -11.77 -4.21 -2.22
CA ALA A 69 -10.45 -4.07 -2.80
C ALA A 69 -10.51 -3.54 -4.25
N ASN A 70 -11.49 -3.98 -5.03
CA ASN A 70 -11.71 -3.46 -6.38
C ASN A 70 -12.08 -1.97 -6.35
N LEU A 71 -12.93 -1.53 -5.41
CA LEU A 71 -13.22 -0.10 -5.23
C LEU A 71 -11.96 0.71 -4.93
N TRP A 72 -11.05 0.15 -4.12
CA TRP A 72 -9.78 0.78 -3.84
C TRP A 72 -8.88 0.81 -5.10
N MET A 73 -8.79 -0.29 -5.83
CA MET A 73 -8.07 -0.35 -7.12
C MET A 73 -8.59 0.71 -8.11
N ASP A 74 -9.91 0.84 -8.26
CA ASP A 74 -10.53 1.83 -9.15
C ASP A 74 -10.12 3.27 -8.79
N SER A 75 -10.05 3.60 -7.49
CA SER A 75 -9.61 4.93 -7.04
C SER A 75 -8.12 5.20 -7.31
N VAL A 76 -7.26 4.17 -7.28
CA VAL A 76 -5.86 4.30 -7.69
C VAL A 76 -5.75 4.55 -9.18
N LEU A 77 -6.52 3.81 -10.00
CA LEU A 77 -6.55 3.99 -11.45
C LEU A 77 -7.09 5.38 -11.84
N GLU A 78 -8.12 5.87 -11.15
CA GLU A 78 -8.62 7.22 -11.34
C GLU A 78 -7.54 8.27 -11.02
N PHE A 79 -6.79 8.09 -9.94
CA PHE A 79 -5.66 8.96 -9.61
C PHE A 79 -4.59 8.92 -10.70
N TYR A 80 -4.20 7.73 -11.18
CA TYR A 80 -3.24 7.59 -12.27
C TYR A 80 -3.67 8.34 -13.52
N GLU A 81 -4.89 8.10 -14.00
CA GLU A 81 -5.40 8.69 -15.23
C GLU A 81 -5.45 10.22 -15.17
N LYS A 82 -5.78 10.79 -14.00
CA LYS A 82 -5.79 12.25 -13.80
C LYS A 82 -4.40 12.88 -13.78
N ASN A 83 -3.37 12.12 -13.42
CA ASN A 83 -2.04 12.66 -13.10
C ASN A 83 -0.91 12.19 -14.02
N LYS A 84 -1.14 11.19 -14.88
CA LYS A 84 -0.10 10.59 -15.73
C LYS A 84 0.64 11.55 -16.66
N GLU A 85 0.01 12.67 -17.03
CA GLU A 85 0.62 13.71 -17.88
C GLU A 85 1.33 14.81 -17.08
N ASN A 86 1.08 14.89 -15.77
CA ASN A 86 1.49 16.02 -14.92
C ASN A 86 2.55 15.65 -13.87
N ILE A 87 2.74 14.36 -13.59
CA ILE A 87 3.70 13.85 -12.63
C ILE A 87 4.78 13.07 -13.39
N ASN A 88 6.02 13.11 -12.90
CA ASN A 88 7.09 12.25 -13.40
C ASN A 88 6.61 10.79 -13.43
N SER A 89 6.68 10.16 -14.60
CA SER A 89 6.12 8.83 -14.84
C SER A 89 6.77 7.73 -13.99
N SER A 90 8.08 7.85 -13.72
CA SER A 90 8.82 6.88 -12.90
C SER A 90 8.37 6.97 -11.45
N PHE A 91 8.28 8.19 -10.91
CA PHE A 91 7.74 8.45 -9.57
C PHE A 91 6.29 7.99 -9.43
N LEU A 92 5.42 8.34 -10.40
CA LEU A 92 4.01 7.97 -10.37
C LEU A 92 3.83 6.45 -10.41
N LEU A 93 4.63 5.74 -11.22
CA LEU A 93 4.62 4.28 -11.26
C LEU A 93 5.00 3.70 -9.89
N GLY A 94 6.06 4.22 -9.25
CA GLY A 94 6.47 3.79 -7.91
C GLY A 94 5.36 4.00 -6.87
N TYR A 95 4.71 5.16 -6.91
CA TYR A 95 3.60 5.49 -6.03
C TYR A 95 2.43 4.51 -6.18
N ILE A 96 2.07 4.16 -7.43
CA ILE A 96 0.98 3.22 -7.71
C ILE A 96 1.35 1.80 -7.26
N ILE A 97 2.58 1.36 -7.53
CA ILE A 97 3.08 0.07 -7.08
C ILE A 97 2.99 -0.05 -5.56
N HIS A 98 3.35 1.00 -4.81
CA HIS A 98 3.17 1.01 -3.36
C HIS A 98 1.73 0.68 -2.95
N VAL A 99 0.75 1.41 -3.50
CA VAL A 99 -0.66 1.22 -3.13
C VAL A 99 -1.18 -0.13 -3.60
N PHE A 100 -0.72 -0.62 -4.75
CA PHE A 100 -1.07 -1.97 -5.23
C PHE A 100 -0.57 -3.04 -4.26
N VAL A 101 0.71 -2.97 -3.84
CA VAL A 101 1.25 -3.89 -2.83
C VAL A 101 0.37 -3.90 -1.58
N ASP A 102 -0.12 -2.74 -1.17
CA ASP A 102 -1.01 -2.60 -0.02
C ASP A 102 -2.40 -3.23 -0.22
N ILE A 103 -2.98 -3.09 -1.41
CA ILE A 103 -4.22 -3.77 -1.80
C ILE A 103 -4.03 -5.30 -1.79
N TYR A 104 -2.94 -5.79 -2.38
CA TYR A 104 -2.61 -7.21 -2.39
C TYR A 104 -2.31 -7.73 -0.97
N ASN A 105 -1.64 -6.94 -0.12
CA ASN A 105 -1.44 -7.26 1.28
C ASN A 105 -2.78 -7.41 2.02
N ALA A 106 -3.73 -6.50 1.77
CA ALA A 106 -5.06 -6.56 2.36
C ALA A 106 -5.81 -7.85 1.94
N LEU A 107 -5.77 -8.19 0.66
CA LEU A 107 -6.52 -9.32 0.08
C LEU A 107 -5.94 -10.69 0.43
N TYR A 108 -4.62 -10.85 0.36
CA TYR A 108 -3.98 -12.17 0.41
C TYR A 108 -3.36 -12.50 1.75
N TYR A 109 -3.09 -11.50 2.59
CA TYR A 109 -2.45 -11.71 3.89
C TYR A 109 -3.35 -11.27 5.03
N TYR A 110 -3.72 -9.99 5.10
CA TYR A 110 -4.47 -9.44 6.23
C TYR A 110 -5.87 -10.06 6.36
N TYR A 111 -6.67 -10.02 5.30
CA TYR A 111 -8.04 -10.53 5.37
C TYR A 111 -8.09 -12.04 5.66
N PRO A 112 -7.33 -12.92 4.95
CA PRO A 112 -7.28 -14.34 5.30
C PRO A 112 -6.84 -14.59 6.74
N TYR A 113 -5.84 -13.85 7.23
CA TYR A 113 -5.39 -13.95 8.61
C TYR A 113 -6.52 -13.65 9.60
N VAL A 114 -7.17 -12.49 9.49
CA VAL A 114 -8.23 -12.07 10.43
C VAL A 114 -9.45 -13.01 10.42
N ASN A 115 -9.69 -13.76 9.35
CA ASN A 115 -10.76 -14.76 9.32
C ASN A 115 -10.35 -16.16 9.78
N ALA A 116 -9.07 -16.50 9.69
CA ALA A 116 -8.56 -17.81 10.11
C ALA A 116 -8.44 -17.94 11.63
N PHE A 117 -8.23 -16.84 12.35
CA PHE A 117 -8.06 -16.87 13.81
C PHE A 117 -9.38 -16.73 14.57
N TYR A 118 -9.52 -17.47 15.68
CA TYR A 118 -10.55 -17.24 16.68
C TYR A 118 -10.17 -16.06 17.58
N GLY A 119 -11.17 -15.33 18.08
CA GLY A 119 -10.99 -14.16 18.96
C GLY A 119 -11.83 -12.97 18.52
N THR A 120 -11.75 -11.90 19.32
CA THR A 120 -12.31 -10.59 18.98
C THR A 120 -11.57 -9.95 17.81
N LYS A 121 -12.18 -8.96 17.15
CA LYS A 121 -11.52 -8.27 16.03
C LYS A 121 -10.22 -7.61 16.48
N GLU A 122 -10.22 -7.03 17.66
CA GLU A 122 -9.10 -6.33 18.27
C GLU A 122 -7.91 -7.27 18.50
N GLU A 123 -8.15 -8.44 19.08
CA GLU A 123 -7.10 -9.45 19.32
C GLU A 123 -6.46 -9.94 18.02
N LYS A 124 -7.28 -10.18 16.99
CA LYS A 124 -6.77 -10.63 15.68
C LYS A 124 -5.92 -9.57 15.00
N VAL A 125 -6.36 -8.32 15.04
CA VAL A 125 -5.62 -7.19 14.47
C VAL A 125 -4.30 -6.97 15.20
N GLU A 126 -4.29 -7.04 16.53
CA GLU A 126 -3.07 -6.88 17.32
C GLU A 126 -2.06 -7.99 17.02
N LYS A 127 -2.53 -9.23 16.93
CA LYS A 127 -1.66 -10.36 16.57
C LYS A 127 -1.09 -10.24 15.17
N TYR A 128 -1.90 -9.82 14.19
CA TYR A 128 -1.42 -9.54 12.84
C TYR A 128 -0.31 -8.48 12.84
N LYS A 129 -0.49 -7.38 13.59
CA LYS A 129 0.54 -6.33 13.66
C LYS A 129 1.87 -6.88 14.16
N ILE A 130 1.86 -7.64 15.25
CA ILE A 130 3.07 -8.26 15.82
C ILE A 130 3.75 -9.17 14.79
N GLU A 131 2.99 -10.02 14.10
CA GLU A 131 3.55 -10.90 13.08
C GLU A 131 4.10 -10.11 11.88
N SER A 132 3.36 -9.11 11.40
CA SER A 132 3.80 -8.26 10.27
C SER A 132 5.06 -7.45 10.58
N GLN A 133 5.22 -6.93 11.80
CA GLN A 133 6.44 -6.22 12.22
C GLN A 133 7.67 -7.13 12.30
N ASN A 134 7.48 -8.44 12.48
CA ASN A 134 8.60 -9.36 12.46
C ASN A 134 9.08 -9.67 11.03
N LEU A 135 8.29 -9.37 9.99
CA LEU A 135 8.73 -9.50 8.60
C LEU A 135 9.77 -8.44 8.22
N ASP A 136 9.73 -7.24 8.80
CA ASP A 136 10.71 -6.17 8.53
C ASP A 136 12.03 -6.29 9.31
N LYS A 137 12.12 -7.26 10.23
CA LYS A 137 13.32 -7.45 11.07
C LYS A 137 14.39 -8.33 10.42
N TYR A 138 14.10 -8.89 9.25
CA TYR A 138 14.99 -9.76 8.49
C TYR A 138 15.36 -9.11 7.15
#